data_AF-A0A2R6L111-F1
#
_entry.id   AF-A0A2R6L111-F1
#
_cell.length_a   1.000
_cell.length_b   1.000
_cell.length_c   1.000
_cell.angle_alpha   90.00
_cell.angle_beta   90.00
_cell.angle_gamma   90.00
#
_symmetry.space_group_name_H-M   'P 1'
#
loop_
_entity.id
_entity.type
_entity.pdbx_description
1 polymer ?
#
loop_
_entity_poly.entity_id
_entity_poly.type
_entity_poly.pdbx_seq_one_letter_code
_entity_poly.pdbx_strand_id
1 'polypeptide(L)' 'MVPPMPLQNGAGGLILVWLFFGLVFLAITYFVYQDAKRHSQHPPFLWAIVVFLAPLLGLVLYLLLGRNGGAGGGRGSSQI' A
#
# COMPACT_ATOMS: atom_id res chain seq x y z
N MET A 1 17.06 9.97 45.05
CA MET A 1 17.12 8.74 44.23
C MET A 1 15.77 8.53 43.58
N VAL A 2 15.63 8.88 42.29
CA VAL A 2 14.37 8.71 41.56
C VAL A 2 14.37 7.27 41.03
N PRO A 3 13.45 6.39 41.45
CA PRO A 3 13.42 5.02 40.94
C PRO A 3 13.08 5.04 39.44
N PRO A 4 13.75 4.23 38.60
CA PRO A 4 13.45 4.14 37.18
C PRO A 4 12.01 3.61 37.01
N MET A 5 11.18 4.40 36.33
CA MET A 5 9.78 4.07 36.10
C MET A 5 9.65 2.95 35.05
N PRO A 6 8.72 1.99 35.23
CA PRO A 6 8.56 0.80 34.38
C PRO A 6 8.25 1.09 32.90
N LEU A 7 8.05 2.35 32.53
CA LEU A 7 7.92 2.81 31.14
C LEU A 7 9.16 2.47 30.28
N GLN A 8 10.35 2.39 30.87
CA GLN A 8 11.60 2.06 30.15
C GLN A 8 11.65 0.59 29.68
N ASN A 9 11.01 -0.34 30.42
CA ASN A 9 10.91 -1.75 30.04
C ASN A 9 9.81 -2.02 29.00
N GLY A 10 8.77 -1.18 28.95
CA GLY A 10 7.72 -1.24 27.91
C GLY A 10 8.14 -0.59 26.58
N ALA A 11 9.05 0.39 26.63
CA ALA A 11 9.51 1.12 25.45
C ALA A 11 10.19 0.23 24.40
N GLY A 12 10.96 -0.79 24.83
CA GLY A 12 11.63 -1.72 23.91
C GLY A 12 10.64 -2.54 23.05
N GLY A 13 9.55 -3.02 23.65
CA GLY A 13 8.50 -3.74 22.94
C GLY A 13 7.73 -2.83 21.96
N LEU A 14 7.44 -1.60 22.38
CA LEU A 14 6.76 -0.62 21.54
C LEU A 14 7.59 -0.22 20.31
N ILE A 15 8.91 -0.08 20.44
CA ILE A 15 9.81 0.24 19.32
C ILE A 15 9.80 -0.88 18.27
N LEU A 16 9.84 -2.15 18.70
CA LEU A 16 9.79 -3.28 17.77
C LEU A 16 8.46 -3.37 17.02
N VAL A 17 7.34 -3.12 17.72
CA VAL A 17 6.01 -3.06 17.09
C VAL A 17 5.95 -1.91 16.09
N TRP A 18 6.41 -0.72 16.45
CA TRP A 18 6.45 0.43 15.55
C TRP A 18 7.32 0.17 14.31
N LEU A 19 8.49 -0.41 14.49
CA LEU A 19 9.40 -0.75 13.41
C LEU A 19 8.79 -1.78 12.47
N PHE A 20 8.14 -2.82 13.01
CA PHE A 20 7.44 -3.84 12.24
C PHE A 20 6.34 -3.22 11.37
N PHE A 21 5.45 -2.40 11.96
CA PHE A 21 4.39 -1.74 11.20
C PHE A 21 4.95 -0.78 10.15
N GLY A 22 6.03 -0.06 10.46
CA GLY A 22 6.73 0.80 9.50
C GLY A 22 7.30 0.00 8.31
N LEU A 23 7.92 -1.15 8.57
CA LEU A 23 8.44 -2.05 7.53
C LEU A 23 7.32 -2.63 6.68
N VAL A 24 6.22 -3.08 7.28
CA VAL A 24 5.05 -3.60 6.56
C VAL A 24 4.46 -2.51 5.66
N PHE A 25 4.31 -1.29 6.16
CA PHE A 25 3.79 -0.17 5.38
C PHE A 25 4.69 0.16 4.18
N LEU A 26 6.01 0.17 4.38
CA LEU A 26 6.97 0.38 3.30
C LEU A 26 6.92 -0.75 2.26
N ALA A 27 6.82 -2.00 2.72
CA ALA A 27 6.72 -3.17 1.86
C ALA A 27 5.44 -3.15 1.00
N ILE A 28 4.30 -2.77 1.58
CA ILE A 28 3.03 -2.63 0.85
C ILE A 28 3.12 -1.52 -0.19
N THR A 29 3.69 -0.37 0.16
CA THR A 29 3.86 0.76 -0.77
C THR A 29 4.75 0.36 -1.94
N TYR A 30 5.86 -0.31 -1.66
CA TYR A 30 6.77 -0.82 -2.69
C TYR A 30 6.11 -1.89 -3.58
N PHE A 31 5.33 -2.79 -2.97
CA PHE A 31 4.59 -3.82 -3.69
C PHE A 31 3.61 -3.19 -4.68
N VAL A 32 2.79 -2.23 -4.24
CA VAL A 32 1.83 -1.54 -5.13
C VAL A 32 2.53 -0.81 -6.26
N TYR A 33 3.68 -0.18 -6.00
CA TYR A 33 4.46 0.46 -7.07
C TYR A 33 4.93 -0.55 -8.13
N GLN A 34 5.46 -1.71 -7.71
CA GLN A 34 5.91 -2.76 -8.65
C GLN A 34 4.73 -3.38 -9.40
N ASP A 35 3.59 -3.56 -8.74
CA ASP A 35 2.37 -4.12 -9.34
C ASP A 35 1.77 -3.14 -10.35
N ALA A 36 1.70 -1.84 -10.01
CA ALA A 36 1.24 -0.78 -10.91
C ALA A 36 2.12 -0.65 -12.17
N LYS A 37 3.43 -0.87 -12.06
CA LYS A 37 4.34 -0.89 -13.24
C LYS A 37 4.01 -1.98 -14.25
N ARG A 38 3.44 -3.09 -13.81
CA ARG A 38 3.16 -4.27 -14.65
C ARG A 38 1.72 -4.33 -15.14
N HIS A 39 0.78 -3.78 -14.37
CA HIS A 39 -0.64 -4.00 -14.57
C HIS A 39 -1.47 -2.72 -14.82
N SER A 40 -0.89 -1.53 -14.71
CA SER A 40 -1.64 -0.26 -14.87
C SER A 40 -1.24 0.53 -16.12
N GLN A 41 -2.25 1.04 -16.82
CA GLN A 41 -2.12 2.02 -17.93
C GLN A 41 -1.77 3.44 -17.42
N HIS A 42 -1.90 3.68 -16.12
CA HIS A 42 -1.69 4.98 -15.47
C HIS A 42 -0.30 5.07 -14.80
N PRO A 43 0.22 6.29 -14.57
CA PRO A 43 1.53 6.49 -13.94
C PRO A 43 1.67 5.74 -12.60
N PRO A 44 2.69 4.87 -12.45
CA PRO A 44 2.91 4.10 -11.22
C PRO A 44 3.11 4.96 -9.98
N PHE A 45 3.62 6.18 -10.17
CA PHE A 45 3.86 7.15 -9.10
C PHE A 45 2.57 7.64 -8.43
N LEU A 46 1.48 7.81 -9.20
CA LEU A 46 0.18 8.21 -8.65
C LEU A 46 -0.36 7.14 -7.69
N TRP A 47 -0.24 5.86 -8.05
CA TRP A 47 -0.68 4.77 -7.20
C TRP A 47 0.11 4.65 -5.90
N ALA A 48 1.43 4.83 -5.97
CA ALA A 48 2.28 4.87 -4.78
C ALA A 48 1.88 5.99 -3.81
N ILE A 49 1.57 7.19 -4.32
CA ILE A 49 1.09 8.32 -3.50
C ILE A 49 -0.27 8.00 -2.86
N VAL A 50 -1.23 7.45 -3.60
CA VAL A 50 -2.56 7.18 -3.06
C VAL A 50 -2.49 6.12 -1.94
N VAL A 51 -1.69 5.07 -2.12
CA VAL A 51 -1.48 4.05 -1.07
C VAL A 51 -0.69 4.59 0.11
N PHE A 52 0.25 5.51 -0.13
CA PHE A 52 0.98 6.16 0.96
C PHE A 52 0.07 7.10 1.79
N LEU A 53 -0.79 7.89 1.15
CA LEU A 53 -1.66 8.86 1.82
C LEU A 53 -2.89 8.21 2.47
N ALA A 54 -3.39 7.14 1.86
CA ALA A 54 -4.57 6.42 2.31
C ALA A 54 -4.37 4.93 2.08
N PRO A 55 -3.68 4.19 2.97
CA PRO A 55 -3.30 2.79 2.72
C PRO A 55 -4.48 1.88 2.39
N LEU A 56 -5.60 2.01 3.11
CA LEU A 56 -6.82 1.25 2.79
C LEU A 56 -7.49 1.75 1.51
N LEU A 57 -7.69 3.07 1.40
CA LEU A 57 -8.42 3.66 0.27
C LEU A 57 -7.66 3.44 -1.05
N GLY A 58 -6.35 3.62 -1.05
CA GLY A 58 -5.47 3.40 -2.19
C GLY A 58 -5.38 1.95 -2.61
N LEU A 59 -5.40 0.99 -1.67
CA LEU A 59 -5.44 -0.42 -2.00
C LEU A 59 -6.78 -0.79 -2.67
N VAL A 60 -7.90 -0.29 -2.14
CA VAL A 60 -9.23 -0.50 -2.71
C VAL A 60 -9.32 0.13 -4.10
N LEU A 61 -8.93 1.39 -4.24
CA LEU A 61 -8.87 2.09 -5.53
C LEU A 61 -7.98 1.33 -6.53
N TYR A 62 -6.83 0.81 -6.09
CA TYR A 62 -5.91 0.06 -6.95
C TYR A 62 -6.55 -1.22 -7.46
N LEU A 63 -7.20 -1.97 -6.58
CA LEU A 63 -7.92 -3.20 -6.96
C LEU A 63 -9.07 -2.93 -7.92
N LEU A 64 -9.80 -1.83 -7.74
CA LEU A 64 -10.94 -1.49 -8.60
C LEU A 64 -10.53 -0.89 -9.95
N LEU A 65 -9.53 0.00 -9.96
CA LEU A 65 -9.24 0.87 -11.10
C LEU A 65 -7.81 0.70 -11.66
N GLY A 66 -6.84 0.38 -10.81
CA GLY A 66 -5.42 0.24 -11.18
C GLY A 66 -5.08 -1.14 -11.75
N ARG A 67 -5.66 -2.21 -11.18
CA ARG A 67 -5.41 -3.61 -11.55
C ARG A 67 -6.11 -3.99 -12.85
N ASN A 68 -7.28 -3.38 -13.09
CA ASN A 68 -8.16 -3.70 -14.20
C ASN A 68 -8.32 -2.48 -15.12
N GLY A 69 -7.25 -1.98 -15.71
CA GLY A 69 -7.32 -1.10 -16.89
C GLY A 69 -8.04 -1.71 -18.11
N GLY A 70 -8.92 -2.71 -17.93
CA GLY A 70 -9.64 -3.45 -18.95
C GLY A 70 -10.92 -4.17 -18.48
N ALA A 71 -11.51 -3.84 -17.31
CA ALA A 71 -12.82 -4.41 -16.92
C ALA A 71 -14.04 -3.61 -17.42
N GLY A 72 -13.87 -2.75 -18.43
CA GLY A 72 -14.94 -1.90 -18.96
C GLY A 72 -14.80 -1.46 -20.42
N GLY A 73 -14.02 -2.18 -21.24
CA GLY A 73 -13.83 -1.82 -22.65
C GLY A 73 -13.87 -3.02 -23.58
N GLY A 74 -15.02 -3.28 -24.19
CA GLY A 74 -15.11 -4.05 -25.43
C GLY A 74 -15.30 -5.57 -25.28
N ARG A 75 -16.38 -6.02 -24.65
CA ARG A 75 -16.98 -7.29 -25.07
C ARG A 75 -17.62 -7.10 -26.45
N GLY A 76 -16.88 -7.51 -27.47
CA GLY A 76 -17.39 -8.18 -28.68
C GLY A 76 -18.38 -7.41 -29.56
N SER A 77 -17.88 -6.78 -30.61
CA SER A 77 -18.63 -6.62 -31.86
C SER A 77 -17.67 -6.41 -33.03
N SER A 78 -16.81 -7.38 -33.27
CA SER A 78 -16.25 -7.62 -34.58
C SER A 78 -16.10 -9.11 -34.68
N GLN A 79 -17.00 -9.74 -35.44
CA GLN A 79 -16.80 -10.90 -36.29
C GLN A 79 -18.18 -11.31 -36.85
N ILE A 80 -18.32 -11.10 -38.16
CA ILE A 80 -19.33 -11.57 -39.13
C ILE A 80 -20.61 -10.75 -39.23
#